data_AF-A0AAU2E4R6-F1
#
_entry.id   AF-A0AAU2E4R6-F1
#
_cell.length_a   1.000
_cell.length_b   1.000
_cell.length_c   1.000
_cell.angle_alpha   90.00
_cell.angle_beta   90.00
_cell.angle_gamma   90.00
#
_symmetry.space_group_name_H-M   'P 1'
#
loop_
_entity.id
_entity.type
_entity.pdbx_description
1 polymer ?
#
loop_
_entity_poly.entity_id
_entity_poly.type
_entity_poly.pdbx_seq_one_letter_code
_entity_poly.pdbx_strand_id
1 'polypeptide(L)'
;MEQMKVFYRGERVVLVWDGLSAHWSRAMRAWVSEQDWLTLERLPAYAPELNPVELLWSSLKKRELANLAGDHLADVADTTEARHPPHQRQPPTASHPHGHHTHRTYEKISRGRGHRR
;
A
#
# COMPACT_ATOMS: atom_id res chain seq x y z
N MET A 1 -5.18 -13.22 3.69
CA MET A 1 -4.52 -12.64 4.90
C MET A 1 -3.57 -13.62 5.59
N GLU A 2 -3.75 -14.94 5.47
CA GLU A 2 -2.84 -15.95 6.07
C GLU A 2 -1.41 -15.90 5.54
N GLN A 3 -1.23 -15.73 4.22
CA GLN A 3 0.10 -15.54 3.63
C GLN A 3 0.83 -14.32 4.21
N MET A 4 0.10 -13.24 4.51
CA MET A 4 0.67 -12.04 5.12
C MET A 4 1.16 -12.31 6.55
N LYS A 5 0.42 -13.11 7.32
CA LYS A 5 0.85 -13.57 8.66
C LYS A 5 2.13 -14.40 8.60
N VAL A 6 2.30 -15.22 7.56
CA VAL A 6 3.51 -16.02 7.35
C VAL A 6 4.69 -15.14 6.94
N PHE A 7 4.44 -14.15 6.09
CA PHE A 7 5.48 -13.26 5.57
C PHE A 7 6.02 -12.31 6.64
N TYR A 8 5.14 -11.71 7.46
CA TYR A 8 5.49 -10.78 8.54
C TYR A 8 5.51 -11.46 9.92
N ARG A 9 5.99 -12.70 10.00
CA ARG A 9 5.98 -13.47 11.26
C ARG A 9 6.71 -12.74 12.38
N GLY A 10 6.00 -12.50 13.48
CA GLY A 10 6.54 -11.82 14.67
C GLY A 10 6.49 -10.30 14.61
N GLU A 11 5.99 -9.71 13.51
CA GLU A 11 5.87 -8.27 13.36
C GLU A 11 4.43 -7.78 13.57
N ARG A 12 4.29 -6.55 14.06
CA ARG A 12 3.00 -5.83 14.04
C ARG A 12 2.85 -5.15 12.68
N VAL A 13 1.75 -5.40 12.00
CA VAL A 13 1.45 -4.88 10.66
C VAL A 13 0.31 -3.88 10.73
N VAL A 14 0.49 -2.71 10.11
CA VAL A 14 -0.60 -1.77 9.84
C VAL A 14 -0.91 -1.85 8.36
N LEU A 15 -2.13 -2.30 8.02
CA LEU A 15 -2.62 -2.36 6.66
C LEU A 15 -3.50 -1.15 6.38
N VAL A 16 -3.02 -0.27 5.49
CA VAL A 16 -3.81 0.84 4.95
C VAL A 16 -4.67 0.31 3.80
N TRP A 17 -5.99 0.41 3.92
CA TRP A 17 -6.95 -0.13 2.94
C TRP A 17 -7.81 1.00 2.36
N ASP A 18 -8.00 0.98 1.05
CA ASP A 18 -8.92 1.89 0.36
C ASP A 18 -10.35 1.89 0.96
N GLY A 19 -11.00 3.03 0.78
CA GLY A 19 -12.28 3.33 1.40
C GLY A 19 -13.50 2.71 0.72
N LEU A 20 -13.36 1.91 -0.35
CA LEU A 20 -14.51 1.35 -1.06
C LEU A 20 -15.30 0.41 -0.14
N SER A 21 -16.61 0.65 0.01
CA SER A 21 -17.45 -0.09 0.96
C SER A 21 -17.49 -1.60 0.70
N ALA A 22 -17.31 -2.02 -0.56
CA ALA A 22 -17.25 -3.43 -0.95
C ALA A 22 -16.12 -4.21 -0.26
N HIS A 23 -15.04 -3.53 0.15
CA HIS A 23 -13.91 -4.14 0.86
C HIS A 23 -14.15 -4.30 2.37
N TRP A 24 -15.24 -3.73 2.90
CA TRP A 24 -15.46 -3.59 4.34
C TRP A 24 -16.66 -4.38 4.86
N SER A 25 -16.66 -5.68 4.62
CA SER A 25 -17.70 -6.58 5.14
C SER A 25 -17.62 -6.72 6.67
N ARG A 26 -18.76 -7.07 7.30
CA ARG A 26 -18.80 -7.36 8.74
C ARG A 26 -17.90 -8.54 9.12
N ALA A 27 -17.84 -9.56 8.26
CA ALA A 27 -17.00 -10.74 8.46
C ALA A 27 -15.51 -10.37 8.47
N MET A 28 -15.06 -9.51 7.55
CA MET A 28 -13.68 -9.03 7.52
C MET A 28 -13.31 -8.28 8.80
N ARG A 29 -14.18 -7.37 9.27
CA ARG A 29 -13.96 -6.61 10.51
C ARG A 29 -13.86 -7.52 11.73
N ALA A 30 -14.74 -8.52 11.84
CA ALA A 30 -14.71 -9.49 12.93
C ALA A 30 -13.38 -10.28 12.91
N TRP A 31 -12.99 -10.79 11.74
CA TRP A 31 -11.74 -11.54 11.60
C TRP A 31 -10.50 -10.71 11.97
N VAL A 32 -10.42 -9.44 11.51
CA VAL A 32 -9.31 -8.53 11.84
C VAL A 32 -9.26 -8.25 13.35
N SER A 33 -10.41 -8.12 14.01
CA SER A 33 -10.44 -7.85 15.47
C SER A 33 -9.86 -8.98 16.33
N GLU A 34 -9.79 -10.19 15.79
CA GLU A 34 -9.15 -11.35 16.43
C GLU A 34 -7.64 -11.44 16.17
N GLN A 35 -7.10 -10.58 15.30
CA GLN A 35 -5.68 -10.57 14.95
C GLN A 35 -4.94 -9.51 15.75
N ASP A 36 -4.25 -9.93 16.81
CA ASP A 36 -3.43 -9.03 17.61
C ASP A 36 -2.29 -8.38 16.78
N TRP A 37 -1.74 -9.11 15.81
CA TRP A 37 -0.62 -8.69 14.97
C TRP A 37 -0.99 -7.70 13.86
N LEU A 38 -2.28 -7.44 13.62
CA LEU A 38 -2.75 -6.67 12.46
C LEU A 38 -3.68 -5.53 12.87
N THR A 39 -3.35 -4.31 12.47
CA THR A 39 -4.23 -3.13 12.55
C THR A 39 -4.64 -2.68 11.17
N LEU A 40 -5.90 -2.25 11.01
CA LEU A 40 -6.45 -1.83 9.73
C LEU A 40 -6.80 -0.34 9.74
N GLU A 41 -6.18 0.43 8.85
CA GLU A 41 -6.42 1.86 8.67
C GLU A 41 -7.21 2.10 7.39
N ARG A 42 -8.41 2.67 7.51
CA ARG A 42 -9.28 2.92 6.36
C ARG A 42 -9.01 4.30 5.77
N LEU A 43 -8.73 4.35 4.48
CA LEU A 43 -8.72 5.62 3.76
C LEU A 43 -10.14 6.16 3.54
N PRO A 44 -10.34 7.49 3.49
CA PRO A 44 -11.60 8.07 3.06
C PRO A 44 -12.06 7.50 1.71
N ALA A 45 -13.36 7.36 1.54
CA ALA A 45 -13.91 6.94 0.25
C ALA A 45 -13.55 8.00 -0.81
N TYR A 46 -13.20 7.53 -2.02
CA TYR A 46 -12.85 8.38 -3.16
C TYR A 46 -11.63 9.30 -2.93
N ALA A 47 -10.65 8.87 -2.12
CA ALA A 47 -9.39 9.59 -1.91
C ALA A 47 -8.18 8.85 -2.55
N PRO A 48 -8.12 8.70 -3.88
CA PRO A 48 -7.02 8.00 -4.55
C PRO A 48 -5.66 8.67 -4.33
N GLU A 49 -5.61 9.98 -4.12
CA GLU A 49 -4.39 10.74 -3.83
C GLU A 49 -3.72 10.33 -2.52
N LEU A 50 -4.47 9.70 -1.60
CA LEU A 50 -3.95 9.18 -0.33
C LEU A 50 -3.52 7.72 -0.43
N ASN A 51 -3.87 7.03 -1.52
CA ASN A 51 -3.60 5.61 -1.67
C ASN A 51 -2.25 5.39 -2.39
N PRO A 52 -1.19 4.93 -1.70
CA PRO A 52 0.13 4.79 -2.31
C PRO A 52 0.16 3.77 -3.46
N VAL A 53 -0.80 2.84 -3.53
CA VAL A 53 -0.90 1.89 -4.64
C VAL A 53 -1.20 2.58 -5.98
N GLU A 54 -1.79 3.79 -5.97
CA GLU A 54 -2.06 4.55 -7.20
C GLU A 54 -0.76 4.97 -7.91
N LEU A 55 0.32 5.19 -7.16
CA LEU A 55 1.64 5.45 -7.75
C LEU A 55 2.19 4.21 -8.47
N LEU A 56 2.01 3.03 -7.88
CA LEU A 56 2.34 1.75 -8.52
C LEU A 56 1.51 1.58 -9.79
N TRP A 57 0.19 1.77 -9.73
CA TRP A 57 -0.68 1.67 -10.90
C TRP A 57 -0.30 2.66 -12.00
N SER A 58 0.05 3.89 -11.64
CA SER A 58 0.52 4.88 -12.61
C SER A 58 1.82 4.42 -13.29
N SER A 59 2.77 3.84 -12.55
CA SER A 59 4.01 3.33 -13.14
C SER A 59 3.75 2.15 -14.08
N LEU A 60 2.96 1.17 -13.63
CA LEU A 60 2.61 -0.01 -14.42
C LEU A 60 1.96 0.39 -15.76
N LYS A 61 0.94 1.25 -15.72
CA LYS A 61 0.20 1.66 -16.92
C LYS A 61 1.02 2.52 -17.88
N LYS A 62 1.85 3.43 -17.35
CA LYS A 62 2.56 4.43 -18.18
C LYS A 62 3.95 3.98 -18.64
N ARG A 63 4.49 2.91 -18.05
CA ARG A 63 5.85 2.42 -18.35
C ARG A 63 5.82 0.95 -18.68
N GLU A 64 5.53 0.10 -17.70
CA GLU A 64 5.77 -1.34 -17.84
C GLU A 64 4.87 -1.99 -18.90
N LEU A 65 3.61 -1.54 -18.95
CA LEU A 65 2.60 -2.00 -19.90
C LEU A 65 2.35 -1.00 -21.04
N ALA A 66 3.17 0.04 -21.15
CA ALA A 66 2.99 1.04 -22.19
C ALA A 66 3.11 0.39 -23.58
N ASN A 67 2.08 0.55 -24.42
CA ASN A 67 2.00 -0.01 -25.76
C ASN A 67 2.06 -1.55 -25.85
N LEU A 68 1.81 -2.27 -24.74
CA LEU A 68 1.64 -3.72 -24.81
C LEU A 68 0.31 -4.03 -25.50
N ALA A 69 0.38 -4.66 -26.67
CA ALA A 69 -0.77 -5.25 -27.36
C ALA A 69 -0.65 -6.77 -27.23
N GLY A 70 -1.22 -7.32 -26.16
CA GLY A 70 -1.34 -8.77 -25.97
C GLY A 70 -2.68 -9.27 -26.48
N ASP A 71 -2.70 -10.51 -26.98
CA ASP A 71 -3.90 -11.18 -27.44
C ASP A 71 -4.61 -11.92 -26.30
N HIS A 72 -3.91 -12.11 -25.17
CA HIS A 72 -4.38 -12.84 -24.02
C HIS A 72 -4.13 -12.09 -22.71
N LEU A 73 -4.97 -12.34 -21.71
CA LEU A 73 -4.79 -11.80 -20.37
C LEU A 73 -3.46 -12.22 -19.74
N ALA A 74 -2.97 -13.41 -20.09
CA ALA A 74 -1.67 -13.92 -19.64
C ALA A 74 -0.52 -12.99 -20.04
N ASP A 75 -0.56 -12.40 -21.24
CA ASP A 75 0.50 -11.51 -21.73
C ASP A 75 0.66 -10.29 -20.82
N VAL A 76 -0.46 -9.76 -20.31
CA VAL A 76 -0.49 -8.63 -19.38
C VAL A 76 0.03 -9.05 -18.00
N ALA A 77 -0.36 -10.22 -17.51
CA ALA A 77 0.09 -10.74 -16.22
C ALA A 77 1.62 -11.00 -16.23
N ASP A 78 2.10 -11.75 -17.20
CA ASP A 78 3.52 -12.11 -17.34
C ASP A 78 4.39 -10.86 -17.52
N THR A 79 3.94 -9.89 -18.33
CA THR A 79 4.64 -8.62 -18.50
C THR A 79 4.68 -7.82 -17.21
N THR A 80 3.59 -7.79 -16.45
CA THR A 80 3.52 -7.10 -15.14
C THR A 80 4.49 -7.70 -14.14
N GLU A 81 4.55 -9.04 -14.05
CA GLU A 81 5.45 -9.75 -13.13
C GLU A 81 6.92 -9.59 -13.50
N ALA A 82 7.24 -9.71 -14.80
CA ALA A 82 8.60 -9.59 -15.30
C ALA A 82 9.18 -8.17 -15.14
N ARG A 83 8.33 -7.14 -15.30
CA ARG A 83 8.74 -5.73 -15.33
C ARG A 83 8.46 -4.97 -14.02
N HIS A 84 8.02 -5.66 -12.98
CA HIS A 84 7.76 -5.02 -11.69
C HIS A 84 9.04 -4.38 -11.10
N PRO A 85 9.03 -3.07 -10.78
CA PRO A 85 10.23 -2.37 -10.32
C PRO A 85 10.84 -3.00 -9.04
N PRO A 86 12.18 -3.14 -8.95
CA PRO A 86 12.84 -3.76 -7.80
C PRO A 86 12.71 -2.96 -6.50
N HIS A 87 12.51 -1.64 -6.55
CA HIS A 87 12.34 -0.79 -5.36
C HIS A 87 11.03 -1.05 -4.58
N GLN A 88 10.14 -1.86 -5.12
CA GLN A 88 8.87 -2.23 -4.50
C GLN A 88 8.86 -3.70 -4.02
N ARG A 89 10.03 -4.37 -4.00
CA ARG A 89 10.19 -5.78 -3.58
C ARG A 89 10.62 -5.99 -2.11
N GLN A 90 10.71 -4.97 -1.26
CA GLN A 90 11.28 -5.14 0.09
C GLN A 90 10.26 -4.95 1.22
N PRO A 91 9.97 -5.99 2.04
CA PRO A 91 9.72 -5.76 3.45
C PRO A 91 11.03 -5.29 4.14
N PRO A 92 10.93 -4.57 5.26
CA PRO A 92 12.10 -4.10 5.99
C PRO A 92 13.01 -5.27 6.37
N THR A 93 14.31 -5.08 6.20
CA THR A 93 15.32 -5.96 6.81
C THR A 93 15.09 -6.00 8.32
N ALA A 94 14.77 -7.18 8.84
CA ALA A 94 14.78 -7.44 10.27
C ALA A 94 16.21 -7.26 10.78
N SER A 95 16.53 -6.07 11.25
CA SER A 95 17.76 -5.76 11.97
C SER A 95 17.44 -4.70 13.01
N HIS A 96 16.87 -5.13 14.14
CA HIS A 96 16.98 -4.39 15.38
C HIS A 96 18.04 -5.08 16.25
N PRO A 97 19.11 -4.35 16.59
CA PRO A 97 19.55 -4.29 17.96
C PRO A 97 19.36 -2.87 18.48
N HIS A 98 18.67 -2.80 19.62
CA HIS A 98 18.58 -1.70 20.59
C HIS A 98 18.85 -0.24 20.18
N GLY A 99 17.84 0.58 20.48
CA GLY A 99 18.07 1.91 21.05
C GLY A 99 17.82 3.07 20.09
N HIS A 100 17.01 4.01 20.58
CA HIS A 100 16.72 5.35 20.07
C HIS A 100 15.47 5.48 19.20
N HIS A 101 14.43 5.98 19.86
CA HIS A 101 13.26 6.58 19.25
C HIS A 101 13.67 7.65 18.25
N THR A 102 13.45 7.41 16.96
CA THR A 102 13.36 8.48 15.97
C THR A 102 11.92 8.54 15.48
N HIS A 103 11.20 9.54 15.99
CA HIS A 103 9.96 10.03 15.40
C HIS A 103 10.23 10.36 13.92
N ARG A 104 9.74 9.53 13.00
CA ARG A 104 9.68 9.90 11.58
C ARG A 104 8.34 10.58 11.34
N THR A 105 8.33 11.88 11.62
CA THR A 105 7.23 12.78 11.27
C THR A 105 7.17 12.91 9.75
N TYR A 106 5.99 12.67 9.18
CA TYR A 106 5.63 13.24 7.88
C TYR A 106 5.01 14.62 8.16
N GLU A 107 5.77 15.68 7.89
CA GLU A 107 5.28 17.06 7.92
C GLU A 107 5.65 17.78 6.62
N LYS A 108 4.74 18.69 6.22
CA LYS A 108 4.71 19.64 5.11
C LYS A 108 4.11 19.11 3.81
N ILE A 109 2.92 19.61 3.45
CA ILE A 109 2.79 20.87 2.69
C ILE A 109 1.52 21.63 3.14
N SER A 110 1.70 22.72 3.90
CA SER A 110 0.70 23.80 4.00
C SER A 110 1.39 25.11 4.36
N ARG A 111 1.76 25.90 3.34
CA ARG A 111 1.86 27.37 3.29
C ARG A 111 1.92 27.74 1.80
N GLY A 112 1.17 28.66 1.22
CA GLY A 112 0.17 29.61 1.69
C GLY A 112 -0.09 30.59 0.54
N ARG A 113 -1.32 31.10 0.42
CA ARG A 113 -1.57 32.43 -0.14
C ARG A 113 -2.72 33.05 0.63
N GLY A 114 -2.36 33.84 1.64
CA GLY A 114 -3.18 34.96 2.06
C GLY A 114 -2.74 36.19 1.28
N HIS A 115 -3.67 36.83 0.56
CA HIS A 115 -3.61 38.26 0.34
C HIS A 115 -5.02 38.85 0.37
N ARG A 116 -5.12 39.95 1.11
CA ARG A 116 -6.27 40.83 1.33
C ARG A 116 -6.88 41.26 -0.02
N ARG A 117 -8.15 41.61 -0.18
CA ARG A 117 -9.07 42.42 0.64
C ARG A 117 -10.51 41.97 0.38
#